data_AF-A0A1B0ZFI0-F1
#
_entry.id   AF-A0A1B0ZFI0-F1
#
_cell.length_a   1.000
_cell.length_b   1.000
_cell.length_c   1.000
_cell.angle_alpha   90.00
_cell.angle_beta   90.00
_cell.angle_gamma   90.00
#
_symmetry.space_group_name_H-M   'P 1'
#
loop_
_entity.id
_entity.type
_entity.pdbx_description
1 polymer ?
#
loop_
_entity_poly.entity_id
_entity_poly.type
_entity_poly.pdbx_seq_one_letter_code
_entity_poly.pdbx_strand_id
1 'polypeptide(L)'
;MDAWCAGQASDSLERHLVELVTAPEAPSAALCHAALERSASAPGFSGPDQYLRAALLQRFALSAVDPGGAGGGRRARAFGPTDAYDAAAEAFAWCEASGENDAVARVPDVAVELGLTLVRAALVAERGEAVERPLAVVAELAPNVEASHVRFHAWSSIAIARLALGIPEEALIPVNRAKILADRAGDLAGQWHGERIRAQALGMMGRERAEVAAHAELAGLAERVADDLDSTPELRRDATISALQARAHVLAHMRADGRDRAAANEIEAMRRRMARARAAGDADDAVLAEFEALAS
;
A
#
# COMPACT_ATOMS: atom_id res chain seq x y z
N MET A 1 -32.66 -29.74 -24.14
CA MET A 1 -32.16 -28.71 -23.22
C MET A 1 -31.96 -29.29 -21.81
N ASP A 2 -31.58 -30.58 -21.67
CA ASP A 2 -31.40 -31.24 -20.36
C ASP A 2 -30.21 -32.23 -20.34
N ALA A 3 -29.23 -32.05 -21.24
CA ALA A 3 -28.07 -32.94 -21.33
C ALA A 3 -26.71 -32.21 -21.17
N TRP A 4 -26.72 -30.93 -20.77
CA TRP A 4 -25.49 -30.18 -20.49
C TRP A 4 -25.09 -30.20 -19.00
N CYS A 5 -26.02 -30.52 -18.10
CA CYS A 5 -25.81 -30.39 -16.66
C CYS A 5 -25.25 -31.64 -15.96
N ALA A 6 -24.87 -32.70 -16.69
CA ALA A 6 -24.51 -33.99 -16.08
C ALA A 6 -22.99 -34.24 -15.90
N GLY A 7 -22.14 -33.21 -15.95
CA GLY A 7 -20.68 -33.36 -15.83
C GLY A 7 -19.89 -32.19 -15.21
N GLN A 8 -20.55 -31.19 -14.62
CA GLN A 8 -19.93 -29.88 -14.30
C GLN A 8 -19.50 -29.69 -12.83
N ALA A 9 -18.72 -30.61 -12.27
CA ALA A 9 -18.05 -30.32 -10.99
C ALA A 9 -16.93 -29.27 -11.15
N SER A 10 -16.21 -29.28 -12.29
CA SER A 10 -15.14 -28.33 -12.61
C SER A 10 -15.68 -26.92 -12.84
N ASP A 11 -16.69 -26.76 -13.72
CA ASP A 11 -17.21 -25.45 -14.14
C ASP A 11 -17.88 -24.65 -13.00
N SER A 12 -18.34 -25.31 -11.94
CA SER A 12 -18.90 -24.63 -10.76
C SER A 12 -17.82 -24.20 -9.76
N LEU A 13 -16.79 -25.01 -9.57
CA LEU A 13 -15.68 -24.68 -8.67
C LEU A 13 -14.78 -23.61 -9.28
N GLU A 14 -14.40 -23.76 -10.54
CA GLU A 14 -13.55 -22.79 -11.26
C GLU A 14 -14.22 -21.43 -11.37
N ARG A 15 -15.52 -21.37 -11.67
CA ARG A 15 -16.30 -20.13 -11.66
C ARG A 15 -16.28 -19.46 -10.29
N HIS A 16 -16.45 -20.24 -9.22
CA HIS A 16 -16.38 -19.70 -7.86
C HIS A 16 -14.99 -19.15 -7.51
N LEU A 17 -13.92 -19.80 -7.95
CA LEU A 17 -12.56 -19.30 -7.78
C LEU A 17 -12.37 -17.97 -8.54
N VAL A 18 -12.84 -17.87 -9.79
CA VAL A 18 -12.81 -16.62 -10.56
C VAL A 18 -13.58 -15.51 -9.86
N GLU A 19 -14.78 -15.79 -9.35
CA GLU A 19 -15.58 -14.82 -8.58
C GLU A 19 -14.82 -14.32 -7.35
N LEU A 20 -14.12 -15.19 -6.62
CA LEU A 20 -13.31 -14.81 -5.47
C LEU A 20 -12.12 -13.93 -5.84
N VAL A 21 -11.39 -14.29 -6.91
CA VAL A 21 -10.18 -13.55 -7.32
C VAL A 21 -10.53 -12.19 -7.94
N THR A 22 -11.67 -12.10 -8.61
CA THR A 22 -12.16 -10.88 -9.27
C THR A 22 -13.04 -10.00 -8.37
N ALA A 23 -13.31 -10.43 -7.13
CA ALA A 23 -14.14 -9.67 -6.20
C ALA A 23 -13.58 -8.25 -5.97
N PRO A 24 -14.45 -7.22 -5.99
CA PRO A 24 -14.04 -5.84 -5.75
C PRO A 24 -13.60 -5.63 -4.30
N GLU A 25 -14.25 -6.32 -3.36
CA GLU A 25 -13.84 -6.38 -1.96
C GLU A 25 -12.89 -7.55 -1.74
N ALA A 26 -11.84 -7.33 -0.94
CA ALA A 26 -10.88 -8.38 -0.64
C ALA A 26 -11.58 -9.52 0.14
N PRO A 27 -11.55 -10.77 -0.37
CA PRO A 27 -12.14 -11.91 0.33
C PRO A 27 -11.39 -12.20 1.63
N SER A 28 -12.06 -12.73 2.65
CA SER A 28 -11.39 -13.11 3.91
C SER A 28 -10.33 -14.21 3.68
N ALA A 29 -9.25 -14.20 4.46
CA ALA A 29 -8.20 -15.24 4.37
C ALA A 29 -8.77 -16.66 4.55
N ALA A 30 -9.75 -16.86 5.44
CA ALA A 30 -10.40 -18.14 5.63
C ALA A 30 -11.16 -18.63 4.39
N LEU A 31 -11.81 -17.72 3.66
CA LEU A 31 -12.51 -18.04 2.43
C LEU A 31 -11.52 -18.46 1.33
N CYS A 32 -10.41 -17.74 1.18
CA CYS A 32 -9.36 -18.10 0.23
C CYS A 32 -8.71 -19.45 0.58
N HIS A 33 -8.40 -19.70 1.86
CA HIS A 33 -7.83 -20.96 2.31
C HIS A 33 -8.76 -22.15 2.03
N ALA A 34 -10.03 -22.04 2.39
CA ALA A 34 -11.02 -23.08 2.13
C ALA A 34 -11.17 -23.37 0.62
N ALA A 35 -11.09 -22.32 -0.22
CA ALA A 35 -11.10 -22.48 -1.67
C ALA A 35 -9.84 -23.19 -2.19
N LEU A 36 -8.65 -22.87 -1.65
CA LEU A 36 -7.40 -23.56 -1.97
C LEU A 36 -7.45 -25.04 -1.57
N GLU A 37 -7.89 -25.38 -0.36
CA GLU A 37 -8.03 -26.77 0.10
C GLU A 37 -9.01 -27.55 -0.77
N ARG A 38 -10.19 -26.97 -1.03
CA ARG A 38 -11.23 -27.59 -1.85
C ARG A 38 -10.75 -27.83 -3.28
N SER A 39 -9.95 -26.92 -3.83
CA SER A 39 -9.34 -27.08 -5.16
C SER A 39 -8.32 -28.23 -5.20
N ALA A 40 -7.54 -28.41 -4.14
CA ALA A 40 -6.54 -29.49 -4.06
C ALA A 40 -7.17 -30.87 -3.83
N SER A 41 -8.32 -30.94 -3.16
CA SER A 41 -8.98 -32.20 -2.78
C SER A 41 -10.12 -32.63 -3.71
N ALA A 42 -10.46 -31.86 -4.75
CA ALA A 42 -11.61 -32.13 -5.61
C ALA A 42 -11.38 -33.35 -6.54
N PRO A 43 -12.17 -34.43 -6.42
CA PRO A 43 -11.97 -35.62 -7.25
C PRO A 43 -12.23 -35.32 -8.74
N GLY A 44 -11.27 -35.66 -9.60
CA GLY A 44 -11.39 -35.45 -11.06
C GLY A 44 -11.17 -34.01 -11.53
N PHE A 45 -10.87 -33.09 -10.61
CA PHE A 45 -10.44 -31.73 -10.94
C PHE A 45 -8.92 -31.72 -11.05
N SER A 46 -8.38 -31.29 -12.19
CA SER A 46 -6.93 -31.18 -12.43
C SER A 46 -6.26 -30.04 -11.66
N GLY A 47 -6.99 -29.37 -10.77
CA GLY A 47 -6.64 -28.08 -10.19
C GLY A 47 -7.09 -26.92 -11.08
N PRO A 48 -7.16 -25.70 -10.54
CA PRO A 48 -7.35 -24.51 -11.35
C PRO A 48 -6.14 -24.33 -12.26
N ASP A 49 -6.26 -23.50 -13.31
CA ASP A 49 -5.08 -23.05 -14.03
C ASP A 49 -4.08 -22.41 -13.03
N GLN A 50 -2.78 -22.48 -13.34
CA GLN A 50 -1.74 -22.05 -12.42
C GLN A 50 -1.83 -20.56 -12.06
N TYR A 51 -2.35 -19.74 -12.98
CA TYR A 51 -2.59 -18.33 -12.74
C TYR A 51 -3.71 -18.13 -11.72
N LEU A 52 -4.84 -18.81 -11.86
CA LEU A 52 -5.98 -18.73 -10.93
C LEU A 52 -5.59 -19.22 -9.54
N ARG A 53 -4.71 -20.22 -9.43
CA ARG A 53 -4.07 -20.59 -8.16
C ARG A 53 -3.23 -19.46 -7.58
N ALA A 54 -2.29 -18.92 -8.37
CA ALA A 54 -1.39 -17.85 -7.92
C ALA A 54 -2.17 -16.61 -7.47
N ALA A 55 -3.23 -16.24 -8.20
CA ALA A 55 -4.07 -15.10 -7.88
C ALA A 55 -4.90 -15.35 -6.60
N LEU A 56 -5.38 -16.58 -6.36
CA LEU A 56 -6.05 -16.92 -5.10
C LEU A 56 -5.09 -16.91 -3.90
N LEU A 57 -3.86 -17.41 -4.07
CA LEU A 57 -2.79 -17.32 -3.08
C LEU A 57 -2.43 -15.86 -2.77
N GLN A 58 -2.39 -15.00 -3.79
CA GLN A 58 -2.18 -13.56 -3.61
C GLN A 58 -3.31 -12.93 -2.78
N ARG A 59 -4.57 -13.22 -3.10
CA ARG A 59 -5.74 -12.72 -2.33
C ARG A 59 -5.68 -13.21 -0.88
N PHE A 60 -5.33 -14.47 -0.65
CA PHE A 60 -5.12 -15.00 0.70
C PHE A 60 -4.04 -14.21 1.46
N ALA A 61 -2.86 -14.03 0.84
CA ALA A 61 -1.73 -13.34 1.46
C ALA A 61 -2.07 -11.89 1.82
N LEU A 62 -2.70 -11.15 0.91
CA LEU A 62 -3.11 -9.76 1.15
C LEU A 62 -4.10 -9.65 2.32
N SER A 63 -5.09 -10.54 2.37
CA SER A 63 -6.09 -10.55 3.45
C SER A 63 -5.55 -11.02 4.80
N ALA A 64 -4.48 -11.82 4.81
CA ALA A 64 -3.79 -12.23 6.03
C ALA A 64 -2.86 -11.13 6.56
N VAL A 65 -2.20 -10.38 5.66
CA VAL A 65 -1.33 -9.23 6.00
C VAL A 65 -2.15 -8.02 6.45
N ASP A 66 -3.29 -7.76 5.83
CA ASP A 66 -4.12 -6.57 6.06
C ASP A 66 -5.61 -6.93 6.08
N PRO A 67 -6.14 -7.41 7.23
CA PRO A 67 -7.49 -7.99 7.30
C PRO A 67 -8.65 -6.98 7.17
N GLY A 68 -8.41 -5.74 6.72
CA GLY A 68 -9.42 -4.70 6.56
C GLY A 68 -9.86 -4.08 7.89
N GLY A 69 -9.76 -2.75 8.00
CA GLY A 69 -10.04 -2.00 9.23
C GLY A 69 -11.50 -1.96 9.68
N ALA A 70 -12.47 -2.35 8.85
CA ALA A 70 -13.88 -2.29 9.18
C ALA A 70 -14.42 -3.67 9.65
N GLY A 71 -14.29 -3.96 10.95
CA GLY A 71 -15.04 -5.04 11.60
C GLY A 71 -14.27 -6.32 11.93
N GLY A 72 -13.01 -6.45 11.53
CA GLY A 72 -12.11 -7.56 11.89
C GLY A 72 -11.58 -7.50 13.33
N GLY A 73 -12.39 -7.02 14.28
CA GLY A 73 -12.01 -6.92 15.68
C GLY A 73 -11.95 -8.30 16.34
N ARG A 74 -10.74 -8.71 16.73
CA ARG A 74 -10.49 -9.67 17.84
C ARG A 74 -11.23 -11.02 17.77
N ARG A 75 -11.49 -11.56 16.58
CA ARG A 75 -11.61 -13.02 16.39
C ARG A 75 -10.23 -13.50 15.97
N ALA A 76 -9.68 -14.48 16.69
CA ALA A 76 -8.33 -15.01 16.48
C ALA A 76 -8.02 -15.09 14.98
N ARG A 77 -7.00 -14.35 14.51
CA ARG A 77 -6.53 -14.45 13.13
C ARG A 77 -6.10 -15.91 12.94
N ALA A 78 -6.89 -16.69 12.20
CA ALA A 78 -6.61 -18.11 11.97
C ALA A 78 -5.30 -18.30 11.17
N PHE A 79 -4.88 -17.27 10.45
CA PHE A 79 -3.68 -17.21 9.63
C PHE A 79 -2.83 -16.03 10.06
N GLY A 80 -1.53 -16.26 10.18
CA GLY A 80 -0.53 -15.29 10.60
C GLY A 80 0.35 -14.79 9.46
N PRO A 81 1.34 -13.93 9.78
CA PRO A 81 2.30 -13.41 8.81
C PRO A 81 3.06 -14.50 8.04
N THR A 82 3.40 -15.61 8.69
CA THR A 82 4.11 -16.73 8.05
C THR A 82 3.27 -17.40 6.98
N ASP A 83 1.98 -17.66 7.25
CA ASP A 83 1.07 -18.27 6.26
C ASP A 83 0.94 -17.36 5.03
N ALA A 84 0.84 -16.05 5.26
CA ALA A 84 0.77 -15.07 4.17
C ALA A 84 2.04 -15.05 3.33
N TYR A 85 3.21 -15.13 3.97
CA TYR A 85 4.49 -15.23 3.29
C TYR A 85 4.58 -16.51 2.45
N ASP A 86 4.25 -17.67 3.01
CA ASP A 86 4.34 -18.95 2.30
C ASP A 86 3.43 -18.97 1.06
N ALA A 87 2.21 -18.44 1.18
CA ALA A 87 1.29 -18.31 0.05
C ALA A 87 1.80 -17.34 -1.02
N ALA A 88 2.34 -16.17 -0.62
CA ALA A 88 2.89 -15.21 -1.56
C ALA A 88 4.15 -15.74 -2.27
N ALA A 89 4.98 -16.50 -1.54
CA ALA A 89 6.18 -17.13 -2.08
C ALA A 89 5.82 -18.19 -3.13
N GLU A 90 4.81 -19.02 -2.85
CA GLU A 90 4.31 -19.98 -3.83
C GLU A 90 3.75 -19.29 -5.08
N ALA A 91 2.95 -18.23 -4.91
CA ALA A 91 2.40 -17.47 -6.03
C ALA A 91 3.49 -16.84 -6.90
N PHE A 92 4.51 -16.25 -6.29
CA PHE A 92 5.63 -15.64 -7.01
C PHE A 92 6.56 -16.67 -7.66
N ALA A 93 6.77 -17.83 -7.02
CA ALA A 93 7.57 -18.91 -7.58
C ALA A 93 7.01 -19.44 -8.90
N TRP A 94 5.67 -19.43 -9.08
CA TRP A 94 5.06 -19.71 -10.39
C TRP A 94 5.55 -18.74 -11.47
N CYS A 95 5.55 -17.42 -11.20
CA CYS A 95 6.09 -16.44 -12.15
C CYS A 95 7.55 -16.72 -12.52
N GLU A 96 8.40 -17.08 -11.56
CA GLU A 96 9.81 -17.38 -11.84
C GLU A 96 10.01 -18.70 -12.59
N ALA A 97 9.18 -19.72 -12.32
CA ALA A 97 9.30 -21.04 -12.93
C ALA A 97 8.71 -21.12 -14.35
N SER A 98 7.76 -20.25 -14.69
CA SER A 98 6.97 -20.32 -15.93
C SER A 98 7.75 -20.10 -17.23
N GLY A 99 9.01 -19.63 -17.17
CA GLY A 99 9.93 -19.56 -18.30
C GLY A 99 9.34 -18.89 -19.56
N GLU A 100 9.74 -19.35 -20.75
CA GLU A 100 9.24 -18.80 -22.03
C GLU A 100 7.86 -19.36 -22.46
N ASN A 101 7.29 -20.30 -21.72
CA ASN A 101 6.13 -21.08 -22.18
C ASN A 101 4.78 -20.60 -21.62
N ASP A 102 4.75 -19.76 -20.59
CA ASP A 102 3.53 -19.15 -20.06
C ASP A 102 3.42 -17.68 -20.50
N ALA A 103 2.34 -17.34 -21.21
CA ALA A 103 2.11 -15.97 -21.67
C ALA A 103 1.62 -15.04 -20.54
N VAL A 104 0.92 -15.57 -19.53
CA VAL A 104 0.31 -14.80 -18.45
C VAL A 104 1.36 -14.43 -17.39
N ALA A 105 2.23 -15.38 -17.03
CA ALA A 105 3.32 -15.14 -16.08
C ALA A 105 4.32 -14.06 -16.55
N ARG A 106 4.37 -13.77 -17.86
CA ARG A 106 5.23 -12.74 -18.47
C ARG A 106 4.57 -11.37 -18.57
N VAL A 107 3.29 -11.23 -18.23
CA VAL A 107 2.63 -9.92 -18.17
C VAL A 107 3.29 -9.13 -17.03
N PRO A 108 3.93 -7.96 -17.31
CA PRO A 108 4.64 -7.20 -16.29
C PRO A 108 3.77 -6.88 -15.07
N ASP A 109 2.50 -6.54 -15.29
CA ASP A 109 1.52 -6.24 -14.26
C ASP A 109 1.33 -7.43 -13.30
N VAL A 110 1.25 -8.67 -13.80
CA VAL A 110 1.08 -9.88 -12.98
C VAL A 110 2.32 -10.13 -12.11
N ALA A 111 3.50 -10.12 -12.71
CA ALA A 111 4.75 -10.36 -11.98
C ALA A 111 5.05 -9.26 -10.95
N VAL A 112 4.70 -8.00 -11.27
CA VAL A 112 4.83 -6.86 -10.35
C VAL A 112 3.88 -7.01 -9.15
N GLU A 113 2.61 -7.31 -9.39
CA GLU A 113 1.62 -7.48 -8.31
C GLU A 113 1.97 -8.65 -7.37
N LEU A 114 2.36 -9.79 -7.92
CA LEU A 114 2.78 -10.95 -7.13
C LEU A 114 4.09 -10.68 -6.37
N GLY A 115 5.06 -10.04 -7.03
CA GLY A 115 6.34 -9.66 -6.41
C GLY A 115 6.15 -8.67 -5.25
N LEU A 116 5.32 -7.64 -5.43
CA LEU A 116 4.98 -6.69 -4.36
C LEU A 116 4.23 -7.35 -3.20
N THR A 117 3.35 -8.32 -3.50
CA THR A 117 2.66 -9.10 -2.48
C THR A 117 3.64 -9.90 -1.63
N LEU A 118 4.61 -10.57 -2.27
CA LEU A 118 5.67 -11.29 -1.57
C LEU A 118 6.55 -10.34 -0.74
N VAL A 119 6.98 -9.21 -1.29
CA VAL A 119 7.76 -8.21 -0.55
C VAL A 119 7.00 -7.75 0.70
N ARG A 120 5.71 -7.41 0.58
CA ARG A 120 4.88 -6.98 1.71
C ARG A 120 4.75 -8.08 2.75
N ALA A 121 4.44 -9.31 2.33
CA ALA A 121 4.29 -10.44 3.25
C ALA A 121 5.60 -10.79 3.95
N ALA A 122 6.74 -10.75 3.25
CA ALA A 122 8.06 -10.97 3.81
C ALA A 122 8.41 -9.93 4.88
N LEU A 123 8.16 -8.64 4.63
CA LEU A 123 8.40 -7.58 5.61
C LEU A 123 7.53 -7.74 6.86
N VAL A 124 6.24 -8.09 6.71
CA VAL A 124 5.33 -8.31 7.85
C VAL A 124 5.67 -9.60 8.61
N ALA A 125 6.23 -10.60 7.94
CA ALA A 125 6.72 -11.83 8.55
C ALA A 125 8.16 -11.72 9.11
N GLU A 126 8.75 -10.52 9.12
CA GLU A 126 10.12 -10.25 9.57
C GLU A 126 11.20 -11.05 8.81
N ARG A 127 10.95 -11.39 7.54
CA ARG A 127 11.86 -12.11 6.63
C ARG A 127 12.51 -11.16 5.63
N GLY A 128 13.24 -10.16 6.14
CA GLY A 128 13.90 -9.14 5.30
C GLY A 128 14.86 -9.72 4.26
N GLU A 129 15.49 -10.86 4.57
CA GLU A 129 16.39 -11.59 3.67
C GLU A 129 15.70 -12.11 2.39
N ALA A 130 14.38 -12.32 2.42
CA ALA A 130 13.61 -12.82 1.29
C ALA A 130 13.12 -11.70 0.35
N VAL A 131 13.39 -10.43 0.67
CA VAL A 131 12.85 -9.26 -0.08
C VAL A 131 13.68 -8.93 -1.32
N GLU A 132 15.01 -9.14 -1.28
CA GLU A 132 15.93 -8.60 -2.30
C GLU A 132 15.57 -9.08 -3.72
N ARG A 133 15.38 -10.38 -3.90
CA ARG A 133 15.09 -11.00 -5.20
C ARG A 133 13.75 -10.52 -5.79
N PRO A 134 12.59 -10.65 -5.12
CA PRO A 134 11.33 -10.17 -5.68
C PRO A 134 11.33 -8.67 -5.90
N LEU A 135 11.96 -7.89 -5.02
CA LEU A 135 12.07 -6.43 -5.20
C LEU A 135 12.89 -6.04 -6.44
N ALA A 136 13.95 -6.79 -6.76
CA ALA A 136 14.73 -6.58 -7.97
C ALA A 136 13.91 -6.86 -9.23
N VAL A 137 13.16 -7.97 -9.26
CA VAL A 137 12.25 -8.32 -10.38
C VAL A 137 11.19 -7.24 -10.57
N VAL A 138 10.56 -6.78 -9.49
CA VAL A 138 9.57 -5.70 -9.54
C VAL A 138 10.20 -4.41 -10.10
N ALA A 139 11.40 -4.03 -9.66
CA ALA A 139 12.07 -2.83 -10.13
C ALA A 139 12.46 -2.90 -11.62
N GLU A 140 12.79 -4.08 -12.13
CA GLU A 140 13.08 -4.34 -13.55
C GLU A 140 11.83 -4.21 -14.41
N LEU A 141 10.69 -4.72 -13.94
CA LEU A 141 9.44 -4.79 -14.69
C LEU A 141 8.56 -3.54 -14.55
N ALA A 142 8.68 -2.78 -13.46
CA ALA A 142 7.89 -1.58 -13.20
C ALA A 142 7.86 -0.55 -14.37
N PRO A 143 8.94 -0.29 -15.13
CA PRO A 143 8.88 0.58 -16.31
C PRO A 143 7.92 0.10 -17.41
N ASN A 144 7.69 -1.21 -17.51
CA ASN A 144 6.92 -1.87 -18.58
C ASN A 144 5.44 -2.08 -18.23
N VAL A 145 5.04 -1.81 -16.98
CA VAL A 145 3.63 -1.86 -16.54
C VAL A 145 2.81 -0.84 -17.33
N GLU A 146 1.78 -1.27 -18.06
CA GLU A 146 1.03 -0.39 -18.96
C GLU A 146 0.15 0.61 -18.20
N ALA A 147 -0.53 0.13 -17.15
CA ALA A 147 -1.44 0.94 -16.36
C ALA A 147 -0.69 1.95 -15.48
N SER A 148 -0.94 3.25 -15.68
CA SER A 148 -0.24 4.33 -14.96
C SER A 148 -0.41 4.26 -13.44
N HIS A 149 -1.60 3.88 -12.95
CA HIS A 149 -1.89 3.72 -11.53
C HIS A 149 -1.13 2.52 -10.93
N VAL A 150 -1.11 1.37 -11.61
CA VAL A 150 -0.31 0.21 -11.19
C VAL A 150 1.17 0.57 -11.15
N ARG A 151 1.65 1.31 -12.16
CA ARG A 151 3.04 1.79 -12.21
C ARG A 151 3.37 2.73 -11.04
N PHE A 152 2.45 3.62 -10.68
CA PHE A 152 2.59 4.48 -9.50
C PHE A 152 2.70 3.64 -8.21
N HIS A 153 1.80 2.67 -8.03
CA HIS A 153 1.81 1.78 -6.86
C HIS A 153 3.07 0.93 -6.79
N ALA A 154 3.57 0.45 -7.93
CA ALA A 154 4.83 -0.28 -8.01
C ALA A 154 6.00 0.57 -7.51
N TRP A 155 6.19 1.78 -8.04
CA TRP A 155 7.29 2.66 -7.61
C TRP A 155 7.18 3.08 -6.14
N SER A 156 5.97 3.38 -5.66
CA SER A 156 5.73 3.71 -4.26
C SER A 156 6.06 2.54 -3.33
N SER A 157 5.64 1.33 -3.70
CA SER A 157 5.88 0.12 -2.90
C SER A 157 7.35 -0.28 -2.90
N ILE A 158 8.06 -0.11 -4.03
CA ILE A 158 9.53 -0.30 -4.07
C ILE A 158 10.20 0.65 -3.08
N ALA A 159 9.80 1.93 -3.06
CA ALA A 159 10.36 2.89 -2.13
C ALA A 159 10.13 2.49 -0.67
N ILE A 160 8.90 2.13 -0.31
CA ILE A 160 8.53 1.69 1.04
C ILE A 160 9.36 0.47 1.45
N ALA A 161 9.53 -0.50 0.55
CA ALA A 161 10.34 -1.68 0.82
C ALA A 161 11.81 -1.32 1.11
N ARG A 162 12.40 -0.41 0.33
CA ARG A 162 13.77 0.07 0.57
C ARG A 162 13.90 0.79 1.92
N LEU A 163 12.91 1.59 2.31
CA LEU A 163 12.88 2.20 3.64
C LEU A 163 12.76 1.17 4.76
N ALA A 164 11.90 0.17 4.61
CA ALA A 164 11.73 -0.89 5.60
C ALA A 164 13.00 -1.74 5.77
N LEU A 165 13.80 -1.89 4.71
CA LEU A 165 15.12 -2.53 4.75
C LEU A 165 16.24 -1.64 5.31
N GLY A 166 15.95 -0.39 5.65
CA GLY A 166 16.95 0.55 6.17
C GLY A 166 17.90 1.11 5.11
N ILE A 167 17.47 1.17 3.85
CA ILE A 167 18.28 1.64 2.71
C ILE A 167 17.64 2.90 2.08
N PRO A 168 17.63 4.04 2.79
CA PRO A 168 16.86 5.21 2.38
C PRO A 168 17.41 5.92 1.14
N GLU A 169 18.71 5.81 0.85
CA GLU A 169 19.32 6.34 -0.36
C GLU A 169 18.69 5.74 -1.63
N GLU A 170 18.44 4.44 -1.61
CA GLU A 170 17.86 3.70 -2.73
C GLU A 170 16.36 3.94 -2.90
N ALA A 171 15.68 4.46 -1.86
CA ALA A 171 14.26 4.79 -1.93
C ALA A 171 14.00 6.06 -2.78
N LEU A 172 14.95 7.00 -2.85
CA LEU A 172 14.73 8.31 -3.47
C LEU A 172 14.38 8.25 -4.97
N ILE A 173 15.02 7.36 -5.74
CA ILE A 173 14.74 7.21 -7.18
C ILE A 173 13.31 6.68 -7.40
N PRO A 174 12.90 5.56 -6.79
CA PRO A 174 11.50 5.10 -6.81
C PRO A 174 10.50 6.16 -6.37
N VAL A 175 10.75 6.89 -5.27
CA VAL A 175 9.87 7.98 -4.79
C VAL A 175 9.68 9.06 -5.85
N ASN A 176 10.78 9.53 -6.46
CA ASN A 176 10.71 10.55 -7.49
C ASN A 176 9.94 10.06 -8.73
N ARG A 177 10.09 8.79 -9.10
CA ARG A 177 9.32 8.18 -10.20
C ARG A 177 7.82 8.12 -9.89
N ALA A 178 7.45 7.69 -8.67
CA ALA A 178 6.07 7.69 -8.22
C ALA A 178 5.49 9.11 -8.23
N LYS A 179 6.19 10.09 -7.68
CA LYS A 179 5.74 11.49 -7.66
C LYS A 179 5.52 12.06 -9.06
N ILE A 180 6.44 11.85 -10.00
CA ILE A 180 6.27 12.29 -11.40
C ILE A 180 5.00 11.68 -12.03
N LEU A 181 4.67 10.42 -11.71
CA LEU A 181 3.45 9.78 -12.22
C LEU A 181 2.20 10.41 -11.61
N ALA A 182 2.19 10.65 -10.29
CA ALA A 182 1.08 11.29 -9.60
C ALA A 182 0.87 12.74 -10.06
N ASP A 183 1.95 13.50 -10.29
CA ASP A 183 1.91 14.86 -10.83
C ASP A 183 1.27 14.88 -12.22
N ARG A 184 1.67 13.95 -13.10
CA ARG A 184 1.12 13.84 -14.47
C ARG A 184 -0.34 13.42 -14.48
N ALA A 185 -0.76 12.59 -13.52
CA ALA A 185 -2.14 12.15 -13.39
C ALA A 185 -3.05 13.20 -12.72
N GLY A 186 -2.47 14.26 -12.12
CA GLY A 186 -3.22 15.15 -11.24
C GLY A 186 -3.71 14.46 -9.96
N ASP A 187 -3.12 13.34 -9.59
CA ASP A 187 -3.50 12.54 -8.42
C ASP A 187 -2.91 13.16 -7.15
N LEU A 188 -3.76 13.92 -6.46
CA LEU A 188 -3.41 14.64 -5.25
C LEU A 188 -3.05 13.69 -4.08
N ALA A 189 -3.76 12.57 -3.94
CA ALA A 189 -3.49 11.58 -2.91
C ALA A 189 -2.16 10.86 -3.19
N GLY A 190 -1.89 10.54 -4.46
CA GLY A 190 -0.61 9.98 -4.88
C GLY A 190 0.57 10.92 -4.65
N GLN A 191 0.40 12.22 -4.90
CA GLN A 191 1.41 13.24 -4.61
C GLN A 191 1.72 13.32 -3.11
N TRP A 192 0.69 13.40 -2.28
CA TRP A 192 0.81 13.40 -0.82
C TRP A 192 1.52 12.14 -0.31
N HIS A 193 1.13 10.97 -0.82
CA HIS A 193 1.76 9.69 -0.46
C HIS A 193 3.25 9.66 -0.83
N GLY A 194 3.59 10.07 -2.05
CA GLY A 194 4.98 10.13 -2.52
C GLY A 194 5.85 11.08 -1.68
N GLU A 195 5.35 12.27 -1.37
CA GLU A 195 6.10 13.24 -0.56
C GLU A 195 6.28 12.77 0.88
N ARG A 196 5.34 11.99 1.44
CA ARG A 196 5.48 11.40 2.77
C ARG A 196 6.64 10.40 2.81
N ILE A 197 6.74 9.54 1.80
CA ILE A 197 7.86 8.59 1.67
C ILE A 197 9.18 9.36 1.50
N ARG A 198 9.18 10.44 0.70
CA ARG A 198 10.35 11.29 0.50
C ARG A 198 10.85 11.92 1.79
N ALA A 199 9.96 12.52 2.58
CA ALA A 199 10.29 13.14 3.85
C ALA A 199 10.92 12.10 4.80
N GLN A 200 10.31 10.92 4.91
CA GLN A 200 10.85 9.81 5.71
C GLN A 200 12.25 9.37 5.24
N ALA A 201 12.45 9.20 3.93
CA ALA A 201 13.76 8.83 3.37
C ALA A 201 14.84 9.86 3.75
N LEU A 202 14.53 11.14 3.58
CA LEU A 202 15.47 12.23 3.89
C LEU A 202 15.80 12.30 5.38
N GLY A 203 14.82 12.06 6.28
CA GLY A 203 15.05 11.99 7.72
C GLY A 203 15.93 10.82 8.13
N MET A 204 15.69 9.63 7.56
CA MET A 204 16.55 8.46 7.79
C MET A 204 18.00 8.68 7.32
N MET A 205 18.20 9.49 6.26
CA MET A 205 19.52 9.87 5.76
C MET A 205 20.18 11.00 6.56
N GLY A 206 19.52 11.56 7.58
CA GLY A 206 19.99 12.72 8.33
C GLY A 206 20.14 13.99 7.46
N ARG A 207 19.32 14.12 6.40
CA ARG A 207 19.33 15.29 5.50
C ARG A 207 18.36 16.37 5.99
N GLU A 208 18.58 16.84 7.22
CA GLU A 208 17.67 17.72 7.98
C GLU A 208 17.07 18.86 7.15
N ARG A 209 17.88 19.67 6.45
CA ARG A 209 17.36 20.79 5.64
C ARG A 209 16.43 20.34 4.51
N ALA A 210 16.74 19.21 3.87
CA ALA A 210 15.93 18.67 2.79
C ALA A 210 14.67 17.98 3.32
N GLU A 211 14.78 17.27 4.45
CA GLU A 211 13.66 16.70 5.19
C GLU A 211 12.66 17.77 5.61
N VAL A 212 13.11 18.87 6.21
CA VAL A 212 12.24 20.00 6.61
C VAL A 212 11.53 20.60 5.40
N ALA A 213 12.23 20.74 4.27
CA ALA A 213 11.62 21.22 3.03
C ALA A 213 10.55 20.24 2.50
N ALA A 214 10.82 18.93 2.57
CA ALA A 214 9.85 17.89 2.20
C ALA A 214 8.65 17.89 3.15
N HIS A 215 8.83 18.09 4.45
CA HIS A 215 7.73 18.24 5.41
C HIS A 215 6.88 19.49 5.15
N ALA A 216 7.49 20.60 4.74
CA ALA A 216 6.73 21.79 4.34
C ALA A 216 5.86 21.54 3.09
N GLU A 217 6.40 20.83 2.09
CA GLU A 217 5.65 20.43 0.91
C GLU A 217 4.54 19.41 1.26
N LEU A 218 4.86 18.42 2.08
CA LEU A 218 3.94 17.41 2.59
C LEU A 218 2.74 18.05 3.31
N ALA A 219 2.98 19.06 4.15
CA ALA A 219 1.91 19.79 4.83
C ALA A 219 0.93 20.42 3.82
N GLY A 220 1.45 21.09 2.79
CA GLY A 220 0.63 21.72 1.76
C GLY A 220 -0.16 20.72 0.91
N LEU A 221 0.44 19.57 0.57
CA LEU A 221 -0.23 18.49 -0.15
C LEU A 221 -1.33 17.84 0.70
N ALA A 222 -1.03 17.54 1.96
CA ALA A 222 -1.98 16.95 2.90
C ALA A 222 -3.18 17.88 3.13
N GLU A 223 -2.97 19.19 3.24
CA GLU A 223 -4.07 20.16 3.35
C GLU A 223 -4.95 20.17 2.10
N ARG A 224 -4.35 20.14 0.91
CA ARG A 224 -5.10 20.05 -0.34
C ARG A 224 -5.93 18.76 -0.40
N VAL A 225 -5.37 17.60 -0.03
CA VAL A 225 -6.13 16.33 0.02
C VAL A 225 -7.28 16.46 1.00
N ALA A 226 -7.03 17.03 2.18
CA ALA A 226 -8.04 17.13 3.21
C ALA A 226 -9.15 18.16 2.90
N ASP A 227 -8.86 19.14 2.04
CA ASP A 227 -9.84 20.13 1.55
C ASP A 227 -10.50 19.70 0.22
N ASP A 228 -10.09 18.56 -0.35
CA ASP A 228 -10.66 18.01 -1.56
C ASP A 228 -12.04 17.37 -1.30
N LEU A 229 -13.05 17.84 -2.02
CA LEU A 229 -14.44 17.40 -1.86
C LEU A 229 -14.66 15.97 -2.35
N ASP A 230 -13.83 15.50 -3.27
CA ASP A 230 -13.90 14.14 -3.82
C ASP A 230 -13.23 13.10 -2.90
N SER A 231 -12.54 13.55 -1.84
CA SER A 231 -11.90 12.66 -0.87
C SER A 231 -12.91 12.00 0.08
N THR A 232 -12.69 10.72 0.38
CA THR A 232 -13.48 9.98 1.37
C THR A 232 -13.29 10.59 2.77
N PRO A 233 -14.27 10.43 3.69
CA PRO A 233 -14.13 10.90 5.07
C PRO A 233 -12.86 10.36 5.75
N GLU A 234 -12.51 9.10 5.51
CA GLU A 234 -11.31 8.47 6.05
C GLU A 234 -10.04 9.13 5.51
N LEU A 235 -9.99 9.37 4.19
CA LEU A 235 -8.84 10.01 3.54
C LEU A 235 -8.65 11.45 4.04
N ARG A 236 -9.73 12.21 4.21
CA ARG A 236 -9.67 13.58 4.76
C ARG A 236 -9.18 13.61 6.19
N ARG A 237 -9.60 12.66 7.04
CA ARG A 237 -9.10 12.52 8.41
C ARG A 237 -7.59 12.26 8.42
N ASP A 238 -7.14 11.26 7.66
CA ASP A 238 -5.72 10.90 7.61
C ASP A 238 -4.86 12.06 7.08
N ALA A 239 -5.32 12.74 6.03
CA ALA A 239 -4.65 13.90 5.47
C ALA A 239 -4.64 15.09 6.43
N THR A 240 -5.71 15.30 7.20
CA THR A 240 -5.77 16.33 8.25
C THR A 240 -4.71 16.12 9.31
N ILE A 241 -4.60 14.89 9.83
CA ILE A 241 -3.59 14.57 10.84
C ILE A 241 -2.19 14.66 10.26
N SER A 242 -1.97 14.15 9.04
CA SER A 242 -0.68 14.26 8.37
C SER A 242 -0.24 15.70 8.13
N ALA A 243 -1.17 16.61 7.81
CA ALA A 243 -0.87 18.03 7.68
C ALA A 243 -0.37 18.62 9.01
N LEU A 244 -1.08 18.35 10.10
CA LEU A 244 -0.72 18.85 11.43
C LEU A 244 0.63 18.29 11.91
N GLN A 245 0.89 17.00 11.68
CA GLN A 245 2.18 16.37 12.00
C GLN A 245 3.33 16.99 11.21
N ALA A 246 3.15 17.19 9.90
CA ALA A 246 4.17 17.78 9.05
C ALA A 246 4.47 19.24 9.44
N ARG A 247 3.43 20.03 9.75
CA ARG A 247 3.58 21.41 10.26
C ARG A 247 4.27 21.46 11.62
N ALA A 248 3.92 20.56 12.54
CA ALA A 248 4.58 20.45 13.83
C ALA A 248 6.09 20.18 13.70
N HIS A 249 6.47 19.30 12.76
CA HIS A 249 7.87 19.02 12.45
C HIS A 249 8.60 20.27 11.92
N VAL A 250 7.98 21.02 10.99
CA VAL A 250 8.53 22.27 10.46
C VAL A 250 8.66 23.34 11.56
N LEU A 251 7.65 23.48 12.41
CA LEU A 251 7.63 24.43 13.51
C LEU A 251 8.77 24.18 14.51
N ALA A 252 9.05 22.92 14.84
CA ALA A 252 10.15 22.55 15.73
C ALA A 252 11.50 23.08 15.20
N HIS A 253 11.76 22.93 13.91
CA HIS A 253 12.98 23.42 13.27
C HIS A 253 13.01 24.95 13.18
N MET A 254 11.89 25.61 12.88
CA MET A 254 11.83 27.07 12.89
C MET A 254 12.15 27.66 14.26
N ARG A 255 11.66 27.03 15.34
CA ARG A 255 11.99 27.41 16.72
C ARG A 255 13.47 27.16 17.04
N ALA A 256 14.01 26.01 16.64
CA ALA A 256 15.44 25.70 16.83
C ALA A 256 16.36 26.71 16.12
N ASP A 257 15.97 27.17 14.93
CA ASP A 257 16.71 28.17 14.14
C ASP A 257 16.51 29.63 14.61
N GLY A 258 15.69 29.88 15.65
CA GLY A 258 15.35 31.23 16.11
C GLY A 258 14.54 32.05 15.08
N ARG A 259 13.77 31.38 14.21
CA ARG A 259 12.95 32.02 13.17
C ARG A 259 11.56 32.39 13.70
N ASP A 260 11.50 33.23 14.74
CA ASP A 260 10.28 33.51 15.51
C ASP A 260 9.08 33.97 14.66
N ARG A 261 9.32 34.85 13.67
CA ARG A 261 8.25 35.32 12.77
C ARG A 261 7.69 34.21 11.89
N ALA A 262 8.55 33.31 11.41
CA ALA A 262 8.11 32.17 10.60
C ALA A 262 7.36 31.15 11.47
N ALA A 263 7.88 30.87 12.68
CA ALA A 263 7.24 30.01 13.66
C ALA A 263 5.83 30.52 14.03
N ALA A 264 5.66 31.83 14.25
CA ALA A 264 4.36 32.42 14.54
C ALA A 264 3.34 32.24 13.39
N ASN A 265 3.79 32.38 12.14
CA ASN A 265 2.93 32.13 10.97
C ASN A 265 2.52 30.65 10.87
N GLU A 266 3.44 29.74 11.20
CA GLU A 266 3.22 28.30 11.18
C GLU A 266 2.22 27.86 12.27
N ILE A 267 2.37 28.39 13.49
CA ILE A 267 1.42 28.19 14.60
C ILE A 267 0.01 28.62 14.19
N GLU A 268 -0.10 29.79 13.56
CA GLU A 268 -1.38 30.31 13.12
C GLU A 268 -1.99 29.46 11.99
N ALA A 269 -1.17 28.93 11.08
CA ALA A 269 -1.63 27.97 10.07
C ALA A 269 -2.16 26.68 10.69
N MET A 270 -1.45 26.13 11.69
CA MET A 270 -1.90 24.96 12.46
C MET A 270 -3.24 25.23 13.16
N ARG A 271 -3.39 26.38 13.85
CA ARG A 271 -4.65 26.77 14.51
C ARG A 271 -5.83 26.82 13.55
N ARG A 272 -5.65 27.43 12.38
CA ARG A 272 -6.68 27.45 11.33
C ARG A 272 -7.04 26.06 10.84
N ARG A 273 -6.06 25.16 10.69
CA ARG A 273 -6.32 23.78 10.27
C ARG A 273 -7.10 23.01 11.33
N MET A 274 -6.72 23.11 12.61
CA MET A 274 -7.45 22.47 13.72
C MET A 274 -8.90 22.98 13.80
N ALA A 275 -9.13 24.28 13.63
CA ALA A 275 -10.48 24.84 13.60
C ALA A 275 -11.32 24.28 12.43
N ARG A 276 -10.75 24.13 11.23
CA ARG A 276 -11.43 23.48 10.09
C ARG A 276 -11.71 22.01 10.35
N ALA A 277 -10.74 21.27 10.88
CA ALA A 277 -10.89 19.86 11.22
C ALA A 277 -12.05 19.62 12.19
N ARG A 278 -12.17 20.46 13.23
CA ARG A 278 -13.31 20.42 14.17
C ARG A 278 -14.64 20.69 13.49
N ALA A 279 -14.69 21.73 12.67
CA ALA A 279 -15.93 22.10 11.97
C ALA A 279 -16.40 20.99 11.01
N ALA A 280 -15.48 20.25 10.41
CA ALA A 280 -15.77 19.17 9.48
C ALA A 280 -15.97 17.79 10.16
N GLY A 281 -15.57 17.62 11.43
CA GLY A 281 -15.54 16.31 12.09
C GLY A 281 -14.44 15.38 11.56
N ASP A 282 -13.36 15.97 11.04
CA ASP A 282 -12.23 15.26 10.44
C ASP A 282 -11.09 14.97 11.45
N ALA A 283 -11.26 15.33 12.73
CA ALA A 283 -10.36 14.92 13.82
C ALA A 283 -11.06 15.02 15.18
N ASP A 284 -10.75 14.07 16.06
CA ASP A 284 -11.24 14.06 17.44
C ASP A 284 -10.50 15.12 18.30
N ASP A 285 -11.21 15.71 19.27
CA ASP A 285 -10.63 16.73 20.15
C ASP A 285 -9.41 16.22 20.94
N ALA A 286 -9.38 14.93 21.29
CA ALA A 286 -8.23 14.31 21.94
C ALA A 286 -6.98 14.32 21.06
N VAL A 287 -7.13 14.07 19.75
CA VAL A 287 -6.03 14.10 18.79
C VAL A 287 -5.57 15.54 18.55
N LEU A 288 -6.49 16.49 18.52
CA LEU A 288 -6.17 17.90 18.30
C LEU A 288 -5.45 18.55 19.48
N ALA A 289 -5.72 18.11 20.72
CA ALA A 289 -5.11 18.68 21.92
C ALA A 289 -3.57 18.65 21.91
N GLU A 290 -2.97 17.61 21.32
CA GLU A 290 -1.51 17.51 21.19
C GLU A 290 -0.93 18.62 20.30
N PHE A 291 -1.62 18.92 19.18
CA PHE A 291 -1.21 19.99 18.27
C PHE A 291 -1.51 21.38 18.84
N GLU A 292 -2.53 21.52 19.68
CA GLU A 292 -2.80 22.77 20.40
C GLU A 292 -1.70 23.13 21.38
N ALA A 293 -1.18 22.15 22.11
CA ALA A 293 -0.03 22.38 22.99
C ALA A 293 1.18 22.88 22.20
N LEU A 294 1.44 22.32 21.01
CA LEU A 294 2.53 22.74 20.14
C LEU A 294 2.32 24.14 19.53
N ALA A 295 1.05 24.47 19.27
CA ALA A 295 0.60 25.74 18.71
C ALA A 295 0.21 26.78 19.78
N SER A 296 0.61 26.57 21.04
CA SER A 296 0.53 27.56 22.12
C SER A 296 1.80 28.39 22.22
#